data_AF-A0A6J0U069-F1
#
_entry.id   AF-A0A6J0U069-F1
#
_cell.length_a   1.000
_cell.length_b   1.000
_cell.length_c   1.000
_cell.angle_alpha   90.00
_cell.angle_beta   90.00
_cell.angle_gamma   90.00
#
_symmetry.space_group_name_H-M   'P 1'
#
loop_
_entity.id
_entity.type
_entity.pdbx_description
1 polymer ?
#
loop_
_entity_poly.entity_id
_entity_poly.type
_entity_poly.pdbx_seq_one_letter_code
_entity_poly.pdbx_strand_id
1 'polypeptide(L)'
;MDHITYGMYSRDQPPQMYANLYGVHPFYMCIESDANAHGVLLLNSNAQDVTLNPEPSLSFRTIGGILDFYVFLGPTPENVVQQYTEAIGRPHLPPYWSLGYQLSRWGYSNIDVLKQTVERMEQYSIPYDVQYGDIDYMDHQLDFTYDKENYAGLPEFIQELKNDGLHYVIILVN
;
A
#
# COMPACT_ATOMS: atom_id res chain seq x y z
N MET A 1 12.99 -28.10 7.21
CA MET A 1 13.15 -26.73 6.66
C MET A 1 14.38 -26.13 7.29
N ASP A 2 15.18 -25.37 6.56
CA ASP A 2 16.28 -24.62 7.18
C ASP A 2 15.74 -23.44 8.00
N HIS A 3 16.56 -22.87 8.88
CA HIS A 3 16.19 -21.64 9.57
C HIS A 3 16.06 -20.49 8.56
N ILE A 4 14.91 -19.82 8.56
CA ILE A 4 14.68 -18.64 7.71
C ILE A 4 14.38 -17.44 8.61
N THR A 5 15.11 -16.35 8.43
CA THR A 5 14.92 -15.11 9.18
C THR A 5 14.39 -14.00 8.28
N TYR A 6 13.34 -13.33 8.73
CA TYR A 6 12.73 -12.20 8.06
C TYR A 6 12.95 -10.93 8.89
N GLY A 7 13.66 -9.95 8.32
CA GLY A 7 13.81 -8.63 8.92
C GLY A 7 12.53 -7.82 8.78
N MET A 8 12.14 -7.12 9.84
CA MET A 8 10.98 -6.25 9.91
C MET A 8 11.41 -4.86 10.35
N TYR A 9 11.64 -4.00 9.36
CA TYR A 9 11.95 -2.59 9.55
C TYR A 9 11.59 -1.84 8.26
N SER A 10 10.77 -0.79 8.36
CA SER A 10 10.33 -0.03 7.19
C SER A 10 11.52 0.54 6.43
N ARG A 11 11.62 0.20 5.13
CA ARG A 11 12.72 0.59 4.26
C ARG A 11 12.23 0.79 2.84
N ASP A 12 12.70 1.86 2.21
CA ASP A 12 12.60 2.02 0.77
C ASP A 12 13.51 0.98 0.09
N GLN A 13 12.90 -0.13 -0.29
CA GLN A 13 13.56 -1.27 -0.90
C GLN A 13 12.57 -1.93 -1.87
N PRO A 14 12.90 -2.01 -3.16
CA PRO A 14 12.11 -2.79 -4.10
C PRO A 14 11.97 -4.25 -3.64
N PRO A 15 10.82 -4.90 -3.89
CA PRO A 15 10.58 -6.27 -3.45
C PRO A 15 11.70 -7.22 -3.85
N GLN A 16 12.40 -7.74 -2.84
CA GLN A 16 13.47 -8.71 -2.97
C GLN A 16 13.30 -9.78 -1.90
N MET A 17 13.59 -11.03 -2.26
CA MET A 17 13.50 -12.16 -1.33
C MET A 17 14.31 -11.87 -0.05
N TYR A 18 13.68 -12.06 1.11
CA TYR A 18 14.26 -11.85 2.46
C TYR A 18 14.67 -10.42 2.82
N ALA A 19 14.48 -9.43 1.95
CA ALA A 19 14.70 -8.04 2.32
C ALA A 19 13.51 -7.51 3.14
N ASN A 20 13.80 -6.68 4.14
CA ASN A 20 12.78 -5.84 4.76
C ASN A 20 12.33 -4.75 3.76
N LEU A 21 11.02 -4.55 3.64
CA LEU A 21 10.38 -3.68 2.64
C LEU A 21 9.68 -2.48 3.32
N TYR A 22 8.70 -1.88 2.65
CA TYR A 22 8.02 -0.65 3.08
C TYR A 22 7.27 -0.77 4.42
N GLY A 23 6.54 -1.87 4.63
CA GLY A 23 5.66 -2.07 5.78
C GLY A 23 6.19 -3.07 6.81
N VAL A 24 5.67 -2.97 8.04
CA VAL A 24 5.94 -3.89 9.15
C VAL A 24 4.62 -4.34 9.75
N HIS A 25 4.32 -5.64 9.65
CA HIS A 25 3.12 -6.25 10.22
C HIS A 25 3.54 -7.50 11.01
N PRO A 26 3.81 -7.39 12.32
CA PRO A 26 4.20 -8.51 13.20
C PRO A 26 2.98 -9.35 13.60
N PHE A 27 2.23 -9.80 12.60
CA PHE A 27 1.06 -10.66 12.72
C PHE A 27 1.26 -11.92 11.88
N TYR A 28 0.87 -13.08 12.40
CA TYR A 28 0.76 -14.31 11.63
C TYR A 28 -0.54 -15.04 11.93
N MET A 29 -0.96 -15.89 10.99
CA MET A 29 -2.03 -16.85 11.17
C MET A 29 -1.45 -18.27 11.06
N CYS A 30 -1.88 -19.16 11.94
CA CYS A 30 -1.54 -20.57 11.92
C CYS A 30 -2.80 -21.39 11.63
N ILE A 31 -2.71 -22.34 10.70
CA ILE A 31 -3.74 -23.34 10.44
C ILE A 31 -3.40 -24.59 11.24
N GLU A 32 -4.36 -25.09 12.00
CA GLU A 32 -4.24 -26.24 12.88
C GLU A 32 -4.57 -27.56 12.15
N SER A 33 -4.23 -28.68 12.77
CA SER A 33 -4.41 -30.01 12.16
C SER A 33 -5.87 -30.41 11.98
N ASP A 34 -6.78 -29.79 12.72
CA ASP A 34 -8.24 -29.97 12.63
C ASP A 34 -8.92 -28.94 11.71
N ALA A 35 -8.13 -28.17 10.95
CA ALA A 35 -8.55 -27.08 10.08
C ALA A 35 -9.13 -25.83 10.80
N ASN A 36 -9.04 -25.76 12.13
CA ASN A 36 -9.20 -24.49 12.83
C ASN A 36 -7.98 -23.58 12.56
N ALA A 37 -8.11 -22.32 12.91
CA ALA A 37 -7.04 -21.33 12.77
C ALA A 37 -6.99 -20.40 13.98
N HIS A 38 -5.79 -19.96 14.31
CA HIS A 38 -5.56 -18.86 15.23
C HIS A 38 -4.61 -17.81 14.63
N GLY A 39 -4.69 -16.59 15.13
CA GLY A 39 -3.79 -15.50 14.77
C GLY A 39 -3.06 -14.95 15.99
N VAL A 40 -1.85 -14.45 15.79
CA VAL A 40 -1.07 -13.80 16.84
C VAL A 40 -0.50 -12.49 16.31
N LEU A 41 -0.71 -11.42 17.06
CA LEU A 41 -0.08 -10.12 16.85
C LEU A 41 0.91 -9.86 18.00
N LEU A 42 2.15 -9.50 17.66
CA LEU A 42 3.06 -8.84 18.60
C LEU A 42 2.96 -7.32 18.37
N LEU A 43 2.28 -6.61 19.26
CA LEU A 43 2.11 -5.15 19.16
C LEU A 43 3.41 -4.44 19.58
N ASN A 44 4.40 -4.47 18.69
CA ASN A 44 5.72 -3.89 18.88
C ASN A 44 6.19 -3.24 17.56
N SER A 45 6.68 -1.99 17.66
CA SER A 45 7.08 -1.18 16.50
C SER A 45 8.59 -0.94 16.40
N ASN A 46 9.40 -1.53 17.27
CA ASN A 46 10.85 -1.46 17.16
C ASN A 46 11.32 -2.32 15.97
N ALA A 47 12.57 -2.09 15.51
CA ALA A 47 13.18 -2.99 14.55
C ALA A 47 13.23 -4.41 15.14
N GLN A 48 12.80 -5.38 14.35
CA GLN A 48 12.70 -6.76 14.83
C GLN A 48 12.93 -7.73 13.69
N ASP A 49 13.15 -8.99 14.04
CA ASP A 49 13.12 -10.09 13.11
C ASP A 49 12.29 -11.26 13.65
N VAL A 50 11.84 -12.10 12.72
CA VAL A 50 11.22 -13.39 13.01
C VAL A 50 12.02 -14.48 12.34
N THR A 51 12.46 -15.46 13.12
CA THR A 51 13.09 -16.68 12.61
C THR A 51 12.08 -17.82 12.67
N LEU A 52 11.82 -18.45 11.52
CA LEU A 52 11.11 -19.72 11.42
C LEU A 52 12.12 -20.86 11.57
N ASN A 53 11.81 -21.81 12.43
CA ASN A 53 12.68 -22.95 12.72
C ASN A 53 12.26 -24.21 11.92
N PRO A 54 13.14 -25.23 11.83
CA PRO A 54 12.81 -26.52 11.22
C PRO A 54 11.64 -27.23 11.91
N GLU A 55 11.58 -27.12 13.24
CA GLU A 55 10.46 -27.53 14.08
C GLU A 55 9.35 -26.48 14.02
N PRO A 56 8.07 -26.82 14.25
CA PRO A 56 6.94 -25.88 14.18
C PRO A 56 7.00 -24.85 15.32
N SER A 57 7.92 -23.91 15.20
CA SER A 57 8.16 -22.82 16.13
C SER A 57 8.71 -21.61 15.38
N LEU A 58 8.48 -20.46 15.96
CA LEU A 58 9.02 -19.18 15.51
C LEU A 58 9.61 -18.44 16.69
N SER A 59 10.58 -17.57 16.41
CA SER A 59 11.25 -16.75 17.43
C SER A 59 11.19 -15.29 17.02
N PHE A 60 10.54 -14.46 17.83
CA PHE A 60 10.59 -13.01 17.70
C PHE A 60 11.83 -12.48 18.42
N ARG A 61 12.59 -11.61 17.75
CA ARG A 61 13.65 -10.80 18.39
C ARG A 61 13.42 -9.34 18.07
N THR A 62 13.02 -8.57 19.08
CA THR A 62 12.84 -7.12 18.98
C THR A 62 13.97 -6.40 19.72
N ILE A 63 14.39 -5.24 19.20
CA ILE A 63 15.46 -4.44 19.82
C ILE A 63 14.97 -3.53 20.96
N GLY A 64 13.67 -3.53 21.26
CA GLY A 64 13.11 -2.66 22.31
C GLY A 64 11.60 -2.84 22.50
N GLY A 65 11.02 -1.91 23.27
CA GLY A 65 9.60 -1.94 23.61
C GLY A 65 9.27 -3.01 24.65
N ILE A 66 8.04 -3.52 24.60
CA ILE A 66 7.56 -4.62 25.44
C ILE A 66 7.07 -5.77 24.57
N LEU A 67 6.84 -6.93 25.20
CA LEU A 67 6.21 -8.08 24.56
C LEU A 67 4.69 -8.02 24.81
N ASP A 68 3.98 -7.26 23.99
CA ASP A 68 2.53 -7.12 24.04
C ASP A 68 1.86 -8.01 22.99
N PHE A 69 1.31 -9.14 23.41
CA PHE A 69 0.77 -10.17 22.52
C PHE A 69 -0.76 -10.22 22.56
N TYR A 70 -1.36 -10.25 21.38
CA TYR A 70 -2.78 -10.54 21.19
C TYR A 70 -2.93 -11.88 20.46
N VAL A 71 -3.84 -12.73 20.93
CA VAL A 71 -4.14 -14.03 20.34
C VAL A 71 -5.62 -14.06 19.94
N PHE A 72 -5.88 -14.42 18.69
CA PHE A 72 -7.20 -14.48 18.06
C PHE A 72 -7.53 -15.94 17.73
N LEU A 73 -8.62 -16.49 18.28
CA LEU A 73 -8.85 -17.94 18.34
C LEU A 73 -9.74 -18.50 17.21
N GLY A 74 -10.17 -17.67 16.25
CA GLY A 74 -10.94 -18.16 15.11
C GLY A 74 -12.38 -18.58 15.48
N PRO A 75 -12.87 -19.75 15.04
CA PRO A 75 -12.10 -20.91 14.57
C PRO A 75 -11.74 -20.90 13.07
N THR A 76 -12.49 -20.19 12.22
CA THR A 76 -12.15 -20.13 10.79
C THR A 76 -11.11 -19.04 10.52
N PRO A 77 -10.31 -19.13 9.43
CA PRO A 77 -9.43 -18.04 8.99
C PRO A 77 -10.12 -16.68 8.91
N GLU A 78 -11.37 -16.63 8.44
CA GLU A 78 -12.17 -15.42 8.36
C GLU A 78 -12.49 -14.87 9.75
N ASN A 79 -12.82 -15.73 10.72
CA ASN A 79 -13.05 -15.30 12.09
C ASN A 79 -11.77 -14.74 12.73
N VAL A 80 -10.61 -15.35 12.47
CA VAL A 80 -9.31 -14.83 12.93
C VAL A 80 -9.09 -13.41 12.39
N VAL A 81 -9.30 -13.18 11.09
CA VAL A 81 -9.15 -11.84 10.49
C VAL A 81 -10.19 -10.86 11.01
N GLN A 82 -11.44 -11.29 11.25
CA GLN A 82 -12.48 -10.44 11.85
C GLN A 82 -12.12 -9.98 13.26
N GLN A 83 -11.61 -10.88 14.10
CA GLN A 83 -11.16 -10.57 15.47
C GLN A 83 -9.92 -9.68 15.46
N TYR A 84 -8.95 -9.96 14.59
CA TYR A 84 -7.75 -9.13 14.41
C TYR A 84 -8.10 -7.70 13.99
N THR A 85 -8.95 -7.55 12.96
CA THR A 85 -9.41 -6.22 12.49
C THR A 85 -10.38 -5.54 13.44
N GLU A 86 -11.04 -6.26 14.33
CA GLU A 86 -11.79 -5.65 15.44
C GLU A 86 -10.83 -4.99 16.45
N ALA A 87 -9.67 -5.62 16.72
CA ALA A 87 -8.67 -5.09 17.64
C ALA A 87 -7.86 -3.91 17.06
N ILE A 88 -7.42 -3.98 15.80
CA ILE A 88 -6.56 -2.94 15.20
C ILE A 88 -7.33 -1.85 14.43
N GLY A 89 -8.62 -2.06 14.19
CA GLY A 89 -9.44 -1.22 13.33
C GLY A 89 -9.82 -1.91 12.01
N ARG A 90 -11.09 -1.74 11.63
CA ARG A 90 -11.62 -2.30 10.38
C ARG A 90 -11.11 -1.51 9.17
N PRO A 91 -10.98 -2.15 8.00
CA PRO A 91 -10.64 -1.44 6.77
C PRO A 91 -11.56 -0.24 6.54
N HIS A 92 -10.98 0.88 6.10
CA HIS A 92 -11.77 2.05 5.72
C HIS A 92 -12.68 1.71 4.53
N LEU A 93 -13.83 2.37 4.43
CA LEU A 93 -14.69 2.27 3.26
C LEU A 93 -14.15 3.21 2.17
N PRO A 94 -13.60 2.71 1.05
CA PRO A 94 -13.11 3.56 -0.02
C PRO A 94 -14.27 4.25 -0.77
N PRO A 95 -14.05 5.42 -1.38
CA PRO A 95 -15.04 6.00 -2.28
C PRO A 95 -15.22 5.11 -3.52
N TYR A 96 -16.44 5.04 -4.06
CA TYR A 96 -16.76 4.09 -5.13
C TYR A 96 -15.85 4.22 -6.37
N TRP A 97 -15.51 5.45 -6.76
CA TRP A 97 -14.65 5.73 -7.92
C TRP A 97 -13.24 5.12 -7.79
N SER A 98 -12.73 4.89 -6.57
CA SER A 98 -11.40 4.31 -6.40
C SER A 98 -11.37 2.80 -6.65
N LEU A 99 -12.53 2.16 -6.84
CA LEU A 99 -12.64 0.76 -7.28
C LEU A 99 -12.50 0.63 -8.81
N GLY A 100 -12.54 1.76 -9.52
CA GLY A 100 -12.34 1.85 -10.96
C GLY A 100 -10.90 1.61 -11.41
N TYR A 101 -10.69 1.51 -12.72
CA TYR A 101 -9.33 1.40 -13.27
C TYR A 101 -8.58 2.72 -13.11
N GLN A 102 -7.28 2.63 -12.80
CA GLN A 102 -6.45 3.77 -12.43
C GLN A 102 -5.18 3.75 -13.27
N LEU A 103 -4.77 4.90 -13.78
CA LEU A 103 -3.61 5.01 -14.66
C LEU A 103 -2.59 6.02 -14.14
N SER A 104 -1.34 5.58 -14.04
CA SER A 104 -0.20 6.37 -13.59
C SER A 104 1.06 5.99 -14.34
N ARG A 105 2.01 6.92 -14.36
CA ARG A 105 3.43 6.64 -14.61
C ARG A 105 4.27 7.79 -14.04
N TRP A 106 5.49 7.47 -13.64
CA TRP A 106 6.57 8.43 -13.65
C TRP A 106 7.03 8.66 -15.10
N GLY A 107 7.02 9.92 -15.55
CA GLY A 107 7.44 10.35 -16.88
C GLY A 107 6.32 10.91 -17.75
N TYR A 108 5.24 11.43 -17.15
CA TYR A 108 4.34 12.32 -17.88
C TYR A 108 5.02 13.68 -18.01
N SER A 109 5.93 13.87 -18.97
CA SER A 109 6.88 14.99 -18.93
C SER A 109 6.28 16.40 -19.03
N ASN A 110 5.01 16.54 -19.42
CA ASN A 110 4.28 17.81 -19.48
C ASN A 110 2.75 17.55 -19.55
N ILE A 111 1.96 18.62 -19.48
CA ILE A 111 0.50 18.55 -19.51
C ILE A 111 -0.06 17.93 -20.79
N ASP A 112 0.58 18.13 -21.95
CA ASP A 112 0.09 17.59 -23.23
C ASP A 112 0.22 16.07 -23.28
N VAL A 113 1.31 15.50 -22.75
CA VAL A 113 1.48 14.04 -22.65
C VAL A 113 0.43 13.43 -21.73
N LEU A 114 0.08 14.12 -20.65
CA LEU A 114 -1.00 13.70 -19.75
C LEU A 114 -2.36 13.76 -20.44
N LYS A 115 -2.69 14.87 -21.11
CA LYS A 115 -3.93 15.05 -21.90
C LYS A 115 -4.10 13.99 -22.96
N GLN A 116 -3.07 13.78 -23.80
CA GLN A 116 -3.06 12.74 -24.83
C GLN A 116 -3.22 11.32 -24.25
N THR A 117 -2.83 11.10 -22.99
CA THR A 117 -3.04 9.81 -22.33
C THR A 117 -4.51 9.60 -21.98
N VAL A 118 -5.17 10.63 -21.45
CA VAL A 118 -6.63 10.63 -21.18
C VAL A 118 -7.41 10.47 -22.49
N GLU A 119 -7.10 11.28 -23.51
CA GLU A 119 -7.77 11.25 -24.82
C GLU A 119 -7.67 9.87 -25.48
N ARG A 120 -6.52 9.18 -25.36
CA ARG A 120 -6.38 7.82 -25.91
C ARG A 120 -7.25 6.80 -25.19
N MET A 121 -7.38 6.89 -23.87
CA MET A 121 -8.26 5.99 -23.11
C MET A 121 -9.71 6.14 -23.59
N GLU A 122 -10.16 7.39 -23.78
CA GLU A 122 -11.48 7.70 -24.35
C GLU A 122 -11.61 7.21 -25.80
N GLN A 123 -10.64 7.53 -26.67
CA GLN A 123 -10.63 7.14 -28.08
C GLN A 123 -10.78 5.62 -28.27
N TYR A 124 -10.14 4.83 -27.41
CA TYR A 124 -10.22 3.36 -27.45
C TYR A 124 -11.34 2.79 -26.59
N SER A 125 -12.17 3.64 -25.98
CA SER A 125 -13.28 3.24 -25.10
C SER A 125 -12.84 2.31 -23.98
N ILE A 126 -11.65 2.57 -23.41
CA ILE A 126 -11.12 1.84 -22.26
C ILE A 126 -11.61 2.56 -21.00
N PRO A 127 -12.51 1.96 -20.21
CA PRO A 127 -13.05 2.59 -19.03
C PRO A 127 -11.97 2.74 -17.95
N TYR A 128 -11.91 3.92 -17.34
CA TYR A 128 -11.08 4.20 -16.18
C TYR A 128 -11.63 5.41 -15.43
N ASP A 129 -11.27 5.53 -14.15
CA ASP A 129 -11.90 6.48 -13.23
C ASP A 129 -10.88 7.45 -12.63
N VAL A 130 -9.58 7.10 -12.64
CA VAL A 130 -8.54 7.87 -11.96
C VAL A 130 -7.30 8.07 -12.84
N GLN A 131 -6.95 9.32 -13.08
CA GLN A 131 -5.67 9.72 -13.65
C GLN A 131 -4.73 10.19 -12.54
N TYR A 132 -3.47 9.76 -12.58
CA TYR A 132 -2.47 10.18 -11.61
C TYR A 132 -1.50 11.23 -12.17
N GLY A 133 -0.97 12.06 -11.27
CA GLY A 133 0.25 12.84 -11.46
C GLY A 133 1.36 12.36 -10.52
N ASP A 134 2.45 11.86 -11.10
CA ASP A 134 3.71 11.61 -10.38
C ASP A 134 4.49 12.93 -10.22
N ILE A 135 5.69 12.90 -9.65
CA ILE A 135 6.53 14.07 -9.35
C ILE A 135 6.79 15.02 -10.52
N ASP A 136 6.51 14.59 -11.75
CA ASP A 136 6.63 15.39 -12.96
C ASP A 136 5.78 16.68 -12.90
N TYR A 137 4.62 16.66 -12.22
CA TYR A 137 3.76 17.86 -12.14
C TYR A 137 4.34 18.99 -11.29
N MET A 138 5.25 18.67 -10.37
CA MET A 138 5.78 19.59 -9.36
C MET A 138 6.83 20.55 -9.92
N ASP A 139 6.95 21.76 -9.37
CA ASP A 139 8.08 22.65 -9.64
C ASP A 139 9.32 22.10 -8.93
N HIS A 140 10.30 21.61 -9.68
CA HIS A 140 11.53 20.98 -9.16
C HIS A 140 11.26 19.91 -8.08
N GLN A 141 10.22 19.07 -8.27
CA GLN A 141 9.86 18.00 -7.34
C GLN A 141 9.54 18.49 -5.92
N LEU A 142 9.17 19.76 -5.76
CA LEU A 142 8.79 20.35 -4.48
C LEU A 142 7.32 20.08 -4.19
N ASP A 143 7.04 19.50 -3.03
CA ASP A 143 5.69 19.31 -2.54
C ASP A 143 4.89 20.62 -2.51
N PHE A 144 3.59 20.51 -2.80
CA PHE A 144 2.64 21.62 -2.84
C PHE A 144 2.93 22.71 -3.89
N THR A 145 3.72 22.37 -4.91
CA THR A 145 3.96 23.22 -6.09
C THR A 145 3.48 22.52 -7.36
N TYR A 146 3.39 23.26 -8.47
CA TYR A 146 3.33 22.67 -9.81
C TYR A 146 4.12 23.51 -10.81
N ASP A 147 4.75 22.85 -11.78
CA ASP A 147 5.57 23.47 -12.80
C ASP A 147 4.70 24.38 -13.69
N LYS A 148 4.99 25.69 -13.67
CA LYS A 148 4.21 26.70 -14.39
C LYS A 148 4.52 26.75 -15.88
N GLU A 149 5.57 26.07 -16.33
CA GLU A 149 5.98 25.98 -17.74
C GLU A 149 5.49 24.67 -18.35
N ASN A 150 5.94 23.52 -17.85
CA ASN A 150 5.60 22.20 -18.42
C ASN A 150 4.16 21.77 -18.08
N TYR A 151 3.62 22.29 -16.98
CA TYR A 151 2.27 22.00 -16.49
C TYR A 151 1.37 23.25 -16.45
N ALA A 152 1.65 24.22 -17.32
CA ALA A 152 0.75 25.34 -17.57
C ALA A 152 -0.66 24.84 -17.92
N GLY A 153 -1.68 25.28 -17.18
CA GLY A 153 -3.07 24.85 -17.39
C GLY A 153 -3.49 23.60 -16.62
N LEU A 154 -2.65 23.05 -15.74
CA LEU A 154 -2.98 21.87 -14.94
C LEU A 154 -4.26 22.03 -14.11
N PRO A 155 -4.51 23.15 -13.38
CA PRO A 155 -5.74 23.33 -12.62
C PRO A 155 -7.00 23.26 -13.49
N GLU A 156 -6.97 23.87 -14.68
CA GLU A 156 -8.06 23.87 -15.65
C GLU A 156 -8.32 22.45 -16.17
N PHE A 157 -7.26 21.73 -16.52
CA PHE A 157 -7.40 20.35 -16.99
C PHE A 157 -7.95 19.42 -15.90
N ILE A 158 -7.54 19.57 -14.64
CA ILE A 158 -8.13 18.78 -13.54
C ILE A 158 -9.64 19.07 -13.40
N GLN A 159 -10.06 20.31 -13.65
CA GLN A 159 -11.48 20.65 -13.63
C GLN A 159 -12.24 20.02 -14.81
N GLU A 160 -11.64 19.94 -16.00
CA GLU A 160 -12.18 19.22 -17.15
C GLU A 160 -12.39 17.74 -16.81
N LEU A 161 -11.35 17.06 -16.29
CA LEU A 161 -11.44 15.65 -15.86
C LEU A 161 -12.60 15.42 -14.90
N LYS A 162 -12.75 16.29 -13.90
CA LYS A 162 -13.85 16.19 -12.91
C LYS A 162 -15.22 16.37 -13.54
N ASN A 163 -15.36 17.26 -14.52
CA ASN A 163 -16.61 17.47 -15.24
C ASN A 163 -16.99 16.24 -16.07
N ASP A 164 -15.99 15.50 -16.57
CA ASP A 164 -16.16 14.26 -17.32
C ASP A 164 -16.33 13.02 -16.42
N GLY A 165 -16.37 13.21 -15.09
CA GLY A 165 -16.56 12.14 -14.10
C GLY A 165 -15.28 11.42 -13.67
N LEU A 166 -14.11 11.86 -14.15
CA LEU A 166 -12.81 11.35 -13.75
C LEU A 166 -12.31 12.00 -12.47
N HIS A 167 -11.40 11.31 -11.78
CA HIS A 167 -10.74 11.77 -10.57
C HIS A 167 -9.25 11.93 -10.83
N TYR A 168 -8.63 12.91 -10.16
CA TYR A 168 -7.19 13.15 -10.25
C TYR A 168 -6.53 12.94 -8.89
N VAL A 169 -5.53 12.06 -8.83
CA VAL A 169 -4.76 11.75 -7.62
C VAL A 169 -3.30 12.12 -7.85
N ILE A 170 -2.69 12.75 -6.86
CA ILE A 170 -1.29 13.21 -6.92
C ILE A 170 -0.44 12.45 -5.91
N ILE A 171 0.83 12.27 -6.26
CA ILE A 171 1.86 11.92 -5.28
C ILE A 171 2.21 13.15 -4.44
N LEU A 172 2.64 12.90 -3.21
CA LEU A 172 3.42 13.80 -2.36
C LEU A 172 4.69 13.06 -1.96
N VAL A 173 5.82 13.74 -1.97
CA VAL A 173 7.14 13.17 -1.69
C VAL A 173 7.77 13.86 -0.49
N ASN A 174 7.95 13.08 0.58
CA ASN A 174 8.54 13.52 1.84
C ASN A 174 10.05 13.26 1.87
#